data_AF-A0A2E6RB25-F1
#
_entry.id   AF-A0A2E6RB25-F1
#
_cell.length_a   1.000
_cell.length_b   1.000
_cell.length_c   1.000
_cell.angle_alpha   90.00
_cell.angle_beta   90.00
_cell.angle_gamma   90.00
#
_symmetry.space_group_name_H-M   'P 1'
#
loop_
_entity.id
_entity.type
_entity.pdbx_description
1 polymer ?
#
loop_
_entity_poly.entity_id
_entity_poly.type
_entity_poly.pdbx_seq_one_letter_code
_entity_poly.pdbx_strand_id
1 'polypeptide(L)'
;MPGAPVGFDHGFAYHWPKQQDRETFVKAITRFLKTALVLAVIVIGGAIAYAYSGYYDVSVGTGHNAVTHWYLSTLRYNSIKRRADELEVPPLDAEEMIRAGAVSYDQGCAGCHGRPGREPSDSFDPRPPALTRHAHDPAYTFWVVRNGIKMSAMPARGEDRMSDEQVWEVAAFLQDASRLTEGEYRQMVEPPPPPPEVEPVPESDEAEVTEDGDEDGDDPEAANDAQPTDPDQDEQPPADEDTDG
;
A
#
# COMPACT_ATOMS: atom_id res chain seq x y z
N MET A 1 -20.82 -80.38 -51.32
CA MET A 1 -19.50 -80.02 -50.77
C MET A 1 -19.68 -78.83 -49.85
N PRO A 2 -19.42 -78.92 -48.54
CA PRO A 2 -19.35 -77.75 -47.67
C PRO A 2 -17.94 -77.13 -47.72
N GLY A 3 -17.88 -75.82 -47.98
CA GLY A 3 -16.65 -75.03 -47.98
C GLY A 3 -16.19 -74.69 -46.57
N ALA A 4 -14.86 -74.66 -46.38
CA ALA A 4 -14.19 -74.40 -45.11
C ALA A 4 -14.36 -72.94 -44.61
N PRO A 5 -14.33 -72.69 -43.29
CA PRO A 5 -14.30 -71.34 -42.76
C PRO A 5 -12.91 -70.70 -42.84
N VAL A 6 -12.93 -69.40 -43.14
CA VAL A 6 -11.82 -68.43 -43.13
C VAL A 6 -11.28 -68.20 -41.71
N GLY A 7 -9.96 -68.28 -41.53
CA GLY A 7 -9.26 -67.83 -40.33
C GLY A 7 -8.32 -66.67 -40.68
N PHE A 8 -8.62 -65.46 -40.19
CA PHE A 8 -7.70 -64.33 -40.19
C PHE A 8 -6.96 -64.31 -38.86
N ASP A 9 -5.67 -64.66 -38.89
CA ASP A 9 -4.76 -64.61 -37.75
C ASP A 9 -4.06 -63.24 -37.74
N HIS A 10 -4.62 -62.27 -37.00
CA HIS A 10 -3.97 -60.98 -36.74
C HIS A 10 -3.21 -61.04 -35.42
N GLY A 11 -2.09 -61.77 -35.40
CA GLY A 11 -1.14 -61.77 -34.31
C GLY A 11 -0.36 -60.45 -34.21
N PHE A 12 -0.87 -59.46 -33.49
CA PHE A 12 -0.06 -58.36 -32.97
C PHE A 12 0.85 -58.91 -31.86
N ALA A 13 2.07 -59.30 -32.23
CA ALA A 13 3.10 -59.67 -31.26
C ALA A 13 3.51 -58.42 -30.46
N TYR A 14 2.97 -58.30 -29.25
CA TYR A 14 3.51 -57.38 -28.24
C TYR A 14 4.95 -57.81 -27.93
N HIS A 15 5.92 -57.08 -28.47
CA HIS A 15 7.32 -57.18 -28.04
C HIS A 15 7.41 -56.62 -26.61
N TRP A 16 7.26 -57.50 -25.63
CA TRP A 16 7.56 -57.16 -24.24
C TRP A 16 9.08 -57.07 -24.08
N PRO A 17 9.64 -55.98 -23.49
CA PRO A 17 11.07 -55.87 -23.24
C PRO A 17 11.51 -57.03 -22.34
N LYS A 18 12.68 -57.63 -22.64
CA LYS A 18 13.13 -58.82 -21.91
C LYS A 18 13.33 -58.46 -20.45
N GLN A 19 13.13 -59.43 -19.54
CA GLN A 19 13.31 -59.23 -18.09
C GLN A 19 14.68 -58.58 -17.75
N GLN A 20 15.70 -58.88 -18.55
CA GLN A 20 17.06 -58.33 -18.44
C GLN A 20 17.14 -56.82 -18.77
N ASP A 21 16.29 -56.32 -19.66
CA ASP A 21 16.18 -54.88 -19.97
C ASP A 21 15.55 -54.13 -18.79
N ARG A 22 14.60 -54.76 -18.09
CA ARG A 22 13.98 -54.20 -16.88
C ARG A 22 14.96 -54.13 -15.71
N GLU A 23 15.75 -55.18 -15.48
CA GLU A 23 16.75 -55.17 -14.39
C GLU A 23 17.87 -54.16 -14.61
N THR A 24 18.40 -54.07 -15.82
CA THR A 24 19.46 -53.12 -16.16
C THR A 24 18.94 -51.68 -16.04
N PHE A 25 17.72 -51.43 -16.50
CA PHE A 25 17.02 -50.15 -16.33
C PHE A 25 16.80 -49.79 -14.85
N VAL A 26 16.29 -50.71 -14.03
CA VAL A 26 16.10 -50.47 -12.58
C VAL A 26 17.43 -50.21 -11.88
N LYS A 27 18.49 -50.96 -12.21
CA LYS A 27 19.85 -50.75 -11.66
C LYS A 27 20.40 -49.38 -12.08
N ALA A 28 20.17 -48.94 -13.32
CA ALA A 28 20.59 -47.63 -13.81
C ALA A 28 19.85 -46.49 -13.09
N ILE A 29 18.52 -46.57 -12.97
CA ILE A 29 17.70 -45.59 -12.21
C ILE A 29 18.14 -45.54 -10.76
N THR A 30 18.32 -46.69 -10.11
CA THR A 30 18.74 -46.75 -8.70
C THR A 30 20.09 -46.09 -8.49
N ARG A 31 21.04 -46.30 -9.41
CA ARG A 31 22.35 -45.60 -9.37
C ARG A 31 22.17 -44.09 -9.54
N PHE A 32 21.40 -43.66 -10.52
CA PHE A 32 21.11 -42.24 -10.75
C PHE A 32 20.49 -41.57 -9.51
N LEU A 33 19.46 -42.18 -8.91
CA LEU A 33 18.80 -41.66 -7.71
C LEU A 33 19.75 -41.59 -6.51
N LYS A 34 20.59 -42.62 -6.31
CA LYS A 34 21.61 -42.60 -5.24
C LYS A 34 22.62 -41.48 -5.45
N THR A 35 23.10 -41.28 -6.68
CA THR A 35 24.01 -40.19 -7.01
C THR A 35 23.35 -38.83 -6.79
N ALA A 36 22.10 -38.64 -7.25
CA ALA A 36 21.35 -37.41 -7.05
C ALA A 36 21.13 -37.12 -5.55
N LEU A 37 20.80 -38.14 -4.74
CA LEU A 37 20.65 -38.01 -3.30
C LEU A 37 21.97 -37.59 -2.62
N VAL A 38 23.09 -38.23 -2.96
CA VAL A 38 24.40 -37.87 -2.40
C VAL A 38 24.77 -36.44 -2.76
N LEU A 39 24.55 -36.03 -4.02
CA LEU A 39 24.79 -34.65 -4.45
C LEU A 39 23.91 -33.65 -3.70
N ALA A 40 22.62 -33.96 -3.51
CA ALA A 40 21.71 -33.12 -2.74
C ALA A 40 22.17 -32.95 -1.29
N VAL A 41 22.60 -34.04 -0.65
CA VAL A 41 23.15 -34.01 0.72
C VAL A 41 24.41 -33.16 0.79
N ILE A 42 25.32 -33.26 -0.19
CA ILE A 42 26.54 -32.44 -0.24
C ILE A 42 26.18 -30.95 -0.39
N VAL A 43 25.26 -30.60 -1.28
CA VAL A 43 24.83 -29.20 -1.50
C VAL A 43 24.18 -28.63 -0.23
N ILE A 44 23.24 -29.37 0.37
CA ILE A 44 22.55 -28.93 1.59
C ILE A 44 23.53 -28.83 2.76
N GLY A 45 24.37 -29.85 2.95
CA GLY A 45 25.40 -29.85 3.99
C GLY A 45 26.40 -28.72 3.82
N GLY A 46 26.81 -28.42 2.59
CA GLY A 46 27.66 -27.28 2.26
C GLY A 46 27.01 -25.94 2.57
N ALA A 47 25.73 -25.75 2.22
CA ALA A 47 24.98 -24.54 2.54
C ALA A 47 24.85 -24.33 4.07
N ILE A 48 24.58 -25.39 4.82
CA ILE A 48 24.54 -25.35 6.29
C ILE A 48 25.93 -24.99 6.83
N ALA A 49 26.98 -25.70 6.42
CA ALA A 49 28.34 -25.41 6.87
C ALA A 49 28.74 -23.95 6.58
N TYR A 50 28.37 -23.41 5.42
CA TYR A 50 28.60 -22.01 5.08
C TYR A 50 27.87 -21.06 6.04
N ALA A 51 26.59 -21.31 6.35
CA ALA A 51 25.83 -20.50 7.30
C ALA A 51 26.46 -20.47 8.71
N TYR A 52 27.04 -21.59 9.17
CA TYR A 52 27.70 -21.69 10.48
C TYR A 52 29.16 -21.20 10.47
N SER A 53 29.75 -20.99 9.29
CA SER A 53 31.17 -20.63 9.17
C SER A 53 31.51 -19.19 9.58
N GLY A 54 30.53 -18.28 9.57
CA GLY A 54 30.74 -16.85 9.77
C GLY A 54 31.36 -16.10 8.58
N TYR A 55 31.57 -16.76 7.43
CA TYR A 55 32.12 -16.12 6.23
C TYR A 55 31.20 -15.08 5.58
N TYR A 56 29.90 -15.17 5.82
CA TYR A 56 28.93 -14.23 5.27
C TYR A 56 28.86 -12.99 6.17
N ASP A 57 29.37 -11.87 5.67
CA ASP A 57 29.29 -10.58 6.35
C ASP A 57 27.85 -10.06 6.30
N VAL A 58 27.26 -9.83 7.47
CA VAL A 58 25.89 -9.30 7.63
C VAL A 58 25.87 -7.81 7.97
N SER A 59 27.04 -7.15 7.96
CA SER A 59 27.12 -5.72 8.24
C SER A 59 26.49 -4.89 7.11
N VAL A 60 25.84 -3.81 7.52
CA VAL A 60 25.19 -2.84 6.63
C VAL A 60 26.22 -2.26 5.67
N GLY A 61 25.91 -2.26 4.37
CA GLY A 61 26.72 -1.66 3.30
C GLY A 61 27.67 -2.62 2.58
N THR A 62 27.84 -3.87 3.06
CA THR A 62 28.67 -4.87 2.36
C THR A 62 27.96 -5.53 1.18
N GLY A 63 26.64 -5.38 1.12
CA GLY A 63 25.81 -5.91 0.05
C GLY A 63 25.75 -7.43 0.02
N HIS A 64 25.05 -7.96 -0.97
CA HIS A 64 24.97 -9.40 -1.20
C HIS A 64 25.99 -9.82 -2.26
N ASN A 65 26.57 -11.02 -2.11
CA ASN A 65 27.26 -11.65 -3.23
C ASN A 65 26.28 -11.86 -4.41
N ALA A 66 26.80 -12.01 -5.63
CA ALA A 66 25.98 -12.04 -6.85
C ALA A 66 24.86 -13.10 -6.83
N VAL A 67 25.13 -14.28 -6.24
CA VAL A 67 24.15 -15.37 -6.15
C VAL A 67 23.04 -15.02 -5.16
N THR A 68 23.39 -14.56 -3.96
CA THR A 68 22.43 -14.13 -2.94
C THR A 68 21.60 -12.95 -3.44
N HIS A 69 22.23 -11.94 -4.07
CA HIS A 69 21.54 -10.79 -4.64
C HIS A 69 20.51 -11.24 -5.68
N TRP A 70 20.93 -12.02 -6.68
CA TRP A 70 20.05 -12.53 -7.73
C TRP A 70 18.87 -13.33 -7.15
N TYR A 71 19.13 -14.22 -6.19
CA TYR A 71 18.08 -15.05 -5.61
C TYR A 71 17.05 -14.20 -4.87
N LEU A 72 17.49 -13.31 -3.98
CA LEU A 72 16.61 -12.45 -3.19
C LEU A 72 15.85 -11.44 -4.06
N SER A 73 16.51 -10.84 -5.06
CA SER A 73 15.87 -9.90 -5.98
C SER A 73 14.81 -10.60 -6.84
N THR A 74 15.10 -11.81 -7.33
CA THR A 74 14.19 -12.61 -8.14
C THR A 74 12.99 -13.08 -7.32
N LEU A 75 13.23 -13.58 -6.10
CA LEU A 75 12.17 -13.99 -5.19
C LEU A 75 11.23 -12.82 -4.86
N ARG A 76 11.81 -11.67 -4.51
CA ARG A 76 11.06 -10.45 -4.21
C ARG A 76 10.20 -10.01 -5.40
N TYR A 77 10.81 -9.88 -6.58
CA TYR A 77 10.12 -9.42 -7.78
C TYR A 77 8.92 -10.32 -8.13
N ASN A 78 9.13 -11.64 -8.22
CA ASN A 78 8.07 -12.58 -8.58
C ASN A 78 6.97 -12.66 -7.51
N SER A 79 7.34 -12.56 -6.23
CA SER A 79 6.37 -12.56 -5.12
C SER A 79 5.45 -11.34 -5.15
N ILE A 80 6.00 -10.15 -5.43
CA ILE A 80 5.22 -8.91 -5.57
C ILE A 80 4.39 -8.98 -6.82
N LYS A 81 5.00 -9.29 -7.98
CA LYS A 81 4.31 -9.37 -9.27
C LYS A 81 3.08 -10.26 -9.20
N ARG A 82 3.22 -11.46 -8.62
CA ARG A 82 2.10 -12.40 -8.50
C ARG A 82 0.90 -11.83 -7.74
N ARG A 83 1.14 -10.97 -6.74
CA ARG A 83 0.07 -10.36 -5.94
C ARG A 83 -0.43 -9.04 -6.52
N ALA A 84 0.44 -8.30 -7.18
CA ALA A 84 0.07 -7.10 -7.92
C ALA A 84 -0.83 -7.44 -9.12
N ASP A 85 -0.56 -8.55 -9.80
CA ASP A 85 -1.38 -9.04 -10.93
C ASP A 85 -2.83 -9.41 -10.50
N GLU A 86 -3.12 -9.52 -9.20
CA GLU A 86 -4.47 -9.78 -8.65
C GLU A 86 -5.25 -8.49 -8.33
N LEU A 87 -4.62 -7.31 -8.45
CA LEU A 87 -5.23 -6.02 -8.12
C LEU A 87 -5.91 -5.38 -9.33
N GLU A 88 -7.08 -4.80 -9.09
CA GLU A 88 -7.74 -3.92 -10.06
C GLU A 88 -7.26 -2.47 -9.83
N VAL A 89 -6.64 -1.88 -10.85
CA VAL A 89 -6.13 -0.51 -10.79
C VAL A 89 -7.28 0.46 -11.13
N PRO A 90 -7.68 1.37 -10.21
CA PRO A 90 -8.69 2.38 -10.51
C PRO A 90 -8.13 3.44 -11.48
N PRO A 91 -8.97 4.33 -12.03
CA PRO A 91 -8.49 5.52 -12.73
C PRO A 91 -7.58 6.37 -11.81
N LEU A 92 -6.43 6.84 -12.33
CA LEU A 92 -5.38 7.53 -11.55
C LEU A 92 -5.07 8.95 -12.07
N ASP A 93 -5.92 9.50 -12.94
CA ASP A 93 -5.68 10.75 -13.67
C ASP A 93 -6.41 11.97 -13.08
N ALA A 94 -7.18 11.78 -12.00
CA ALA A 94 -7.86 12.87 -11.31
C ALA A 94 -6.85 13.80 -10.61
N GLU A 95 -6.90 15.10 -10.90
CA GLU A 95 -5.95 16.09 -10.36
C GLU A 95 -5.98 16.18 -8.82
N GLU A 96 -7.17 16.06 -8.22
CA GLU A 96 -7.34 16.03 -6.77
C GLU A 96 -6.65 14.81 -6.15
N MET A 97 -6.79 13.64 -6.77
CA MET A 97 -6.15 12.38 -6.33
C MET A 97 -4.62 12.47 -6.42
N ILE A 98 -4.10 13.06 -7.49
CA ILE A 98 -2.66 13.29 -7.67
C ILE A 98 -2.13 14.24 -6.58
N ARG A 99 -2.86 15.33 -6.29
CA ARG A 99 -2.50 16.29 -5.25
C ARG A 99 -2.54 15.66 -3.85
N ALA A 100 -3.61 14.92 -3.52
CA ALA A 100 -3.71 14.18 -2.26
C ALA A 100 -2.56 13.16 -2.12
N GLY A 101 -2.21 12.51 -3.23
CA GLY A 101 -1.08 11.59 -3.32
C GLY A 101 0.26 12.24 -3.03
N ALA A 102 0.48 13.47 -3.52
CA ALA A 102 1.69 14.23 -3.21
C ALA A 102 1.81 14.52 -1.70
N VAL A 103 0.71 14.88 -1.04
CA VAL A 103 0.66 15.12 0.42
C VAL A 103 0.96 13.82 1.19
N SER A 104 0.29 12.72 0.84
CA SER A 104 0.51 11.40 1.42
C SER A 104 1.95 10.91 1.23
N TYR A 105 2.52 11.13 0.04
CA TYR A 105 3.92 10.82 -0.26
C TYR A 105 4.89 11.66 0.57
N ASP A 106 4.62 12.95 0.81
CA ASP A 106 5.50 13.80 1.62
C ASP A 106 5.60 13.32 3.07
N GLN A 107 4.46 12.95 3.64
CA GLN A 107 4.34 12.50 5.03
C GLN A 107 4.91 11.08 5.23
N GLY A 108 4.82 10.22 4.21
CA GLY A 108 5.12 8.80 4.34
C GLY A 108 6.38 8.31 3.62
N CYS A 109 6.80 8.95 2.55
CA CYS A 109 7.74 8.33 1.60
C CYS A 109 8.96 9.20 1.36
N ALA A 110 8.76 10.52 1.25
CA ALA A 110 9.78 11.47 0.83
C ALA A 110 11.05 11.49 1.70
N GLY A 111 10.93 11.21 3.00
CA GLY A 111 12.07 11.17 3.92
C GLY A 111 13.10 10.08 3.60
N CYS A 112 12.67 8.98 2.99
CA CYS A 112 13.56 7.87 2.60
C CYS A 112 13.81 7.85 1.09
N HIS A 113 12.77 8.06 0.28
CA HIS A 113 12.82 7.92 -1.18
C HIS A 113 13.16 9.21 -1.93
N GLY A 114 13.32 10.32 -1.21
CA GLY A 114 13.57 11.62 -1.82
C GLY A 114 12.30 12.30 -2.33
N ARG A 115 12.46 13.50 -2.87
CA ARG A 115 11.38 14.33 -3.47
C ARG A 115 11.66 14.48 -4.96
N PRO A 116 10.72 14.99 -5.78
CA PRO A 116 11.07 15.40 -7.14
C PRO A 116 12.29 16.36 -7.12
N GLY A 117 13.31 16.04 -7.91
CA GLY A 117 14.59 16.77 -7.92
C GLY A 117 15.54 16.51 -6.76
N ARG A 118 15.24 15.62 -5.81
CA ARG A 118 16.12 15.26 -4.68
C ARG A 118 16.38 13.76 -4.57
N GLU A 119 17.62 13.44 -4.23
CA GLU A 119 18.08 12.06 -4.06
C GLU A 119 17.43 11.34 -2.86
N PRO A 120 17.27 10.01 -2.92
CA PRO A 120 16.94 9.19 -1.75
C PRO A 120 17.98 9.29 -0.63
N SER A 121 17.58 8.84 0.56
CA SER A 121 18.49 8.74 1.71
C SER A 121 19.54 7.64 1.50
N ASP A 122 20.77 7.93 1.89
CA ASP A 122 21.91 7.01 1.87
C ASP A 122 22.03 6.16 3.14
N SER A 123 21.16 6.38 4.13
CA SER A 123 21.23 5.75 5.45
C SER A 123 20.61 4.35 5.53
N PHE A 124 20.10 3.81 4.42
CA PHE A 124 19.44 2.50 4.39
C PHE A 124 20.19 1.52 3.49
N ASP A 125 20.17 0.25 3.89
CA ASP A 125 20.67 -0.88 3.11
C ASP A 125 19.56 -1.94 2.94
N PRO A 126 19.12 -2.24 1.71
CA PRO A 126 19.51 -1.59 0.47
C PRO A 126 19.08 -0.12 0.41
N ARG A 127 19.81 0.70 -0.35
CA ARG A 127 19.45 2.10 -0.60
C ARG A 127 18.02 2.18 -1.17
N PRO A 128 17.14 3.09 -0.70
CA PRO A 128 15.79 3.20 -1.22
C PRO A 128 15.82 3.66 -2.68
N PRO A 129 14.93 3.16 -3.56
CA PRO A 129 14.83 3.64 -4.93
C PRO A 129 14.34 5.08 -4.99
N ALA A 130 14.82 5.84 -5.99
CA ALA A 130 14.35 7.19 -6.30
C ALA A 130 12.99 7.13 -7.01
N LEU A 131 11.92 7.08 -6.21
CA LEU A 131 10.56 6.85 -6.71
C LEU A 131 10.09 7.96 -7.66
N THR A 132 10.55 9.18 -7.47
CA THR A 132 10.10 10.35 -8.22
C THR A 132 10.78 10.54 -9.57
N ARG A 133 11.72 9.66 -9.98
CA ARG A 133 12.44 9.85 -11.25
C ARG A 133 11.70 9.33 -12.47
N HIS A 134 10.87 8.31 -12.30
CA HIS A 134 10.18 7.61 -13.38
C HIS A 134 8.84 7.13 -12.86
N ALA A 135 7.87 6.94 -13.77
CA ALA A 135 6.61 6.29 -13.42
C ALA A 135 6.84 4.82 -13.05
N HIS A 136 6.05 4.32 -12.10
CA HIS A 136 6.08 2.92 -11.64
C HIS A 136 4.78 2.23 -12.01
N ASP A 137 4.80 0.90 -12.07
CA ASP A 137 3.58 0.11 -12.21
C ASP A 137 2.66 0.38 -11.00
N PRO A 138 1.41 0.85 -11.20
CA PRO A 138 0.55 1.25 -10.10
C PRO A 138 0.18 0.11 -9.17
N ALA A 139 -0.14 -1.07 -9.71
CA ALA A 139 -0.50 -2.24 -8.91
C ALA A 139 0.69 -2.72 -8.04
N TYR A 140 1.89 -2.74 -8.62
CA TYR A 140 3.12 -3.03 -7.90
C TYR A 140 3.37 -2.00 -6.79
N THR A 141 3.20 -0.71 -7.11
CA THR A 141 3.35 0.40 -6.16
C THR A 141 2.40 0.25 -4.99
N PHE A 142 1.11 0.04 -5.27
CA PHE A 142 0.09 -0.18 -4.26
C PHE A 142 0.45 -1.34 -3.34
N TRP A 143 0.78 -2.50 -3.93
CA TRP A 143 1.10 -3.68 -3.14
C TRP A 143 2.30 -3.45 -2.22
N VAL A 144 3.35 -2.83 -2.74
CA VAL A 144 4.58 -2.55 -1.99
C VAL A 144 4.38 -1.50 -0.90
N VAL A 145 3.64 -0.42 -1.17
CA VAL A 145 3.36 0.60 -0.16
C VAL A 145 2.49 0.00 0.96
N ARG A 146 1.41 -0.69 0.62
CA ARG A 146 0.51 -1.32 1.59
C ARG A 146 1.22 -2.34 2.48
N ASN A 147 2.04 -3.21 1.90
CA ASN A 147 2.60 -4.37 2.60
C ASN A 147 4.05 -4.20 3.07
N GLY A 148 4.78 -3.22 2.55
CA GLY A 148 6.23 -3.10 2.74
C GLY A 148 7.00 -4.24 2.09
N ILE A 149 8.30 -4.33 2.40
CA ILE A 149 9.17 -5.39 1.88
C ILE A 149 9.92 -6.04 3.04
N LYS A 150 9.66 -7.34 3.25
CA LYS A 150 10.35 -8.14 4.27
C LYS A 150 11.86 -8.18 4.01
N MET A 151 12.65 -8.20 5.09
CA MET A 151 14.12 -8.16 5.04
C MET A 151 14.65 -6.90 4.34
N SER A 152 13.92 -5.79 4.48
CA SER A 152 14.36 -4.47 4.06
C SER A 152 13.95 -3.45 5.12
N ALA A 153 14.42 -2.22 4.97
CA ALA A 153 13.97 -1.10 5.79
C ALA A 153 12.61 -0.50 5.35
N MET A 154 11.95 -1.05 4.32
CA MET A 154 10.68 -0.54 3.81
C MET A 154 9.50 -1.07 4.65
N PRO A 155 8.87 -0.25 5.51
CA PRO A 155 7.78 -0.70 6.37
C PRO A 155 6.47 -0.85 5.60
N ALA A 156 5.56 -1.64 6.14
CA ALA A 156 4.18 -1.67 5.69
C ALA A 156 3.45 -0.37 6.07
N ARG A 157 2.75 0.23 5.11
CA ARG A 157 1.91 1.42 5.33
C ARG A 157 0.42 1.12 5.43
N GLY A 158 0.00 -0.15 5.42
CA GLY A 158 -1.41 -0.60 5.35
C GLY A 158 -2.41 0.06 6.31
N GLU A 159 -3.65 -0.41 6.32
CA GLU A 159 -4.85 0.32 6.77
C GLU A 159 -4.72 1.16 8.06
N ASP A 160 -3.96 0.71 9.06
CA ASP A 160 -3.70 1.46 10.30
C ASP A 160 -2.90 2.78 10.11
N ARG A 161 -2.19 2.94 8.98
CA ARG A 161 -1.35 4.12 8.68
C ARG A 161 -1.72 4.82 7.38
N MET A 162 -2.29 4.10 6.42
CA MET A 162 -2.70 4.62 5.12
C MET A 162 -3.84 3.75 4.60
N SER A 163 -5.00 4.35 4.30
CA SER A 163 -6.12 3.64 3.68
C SER A 163 -5.75 3.20 2.26
N ASP A 164 -6.45 2.19 1.73
CA ASP A 164 -6.23 1.75 0.34
C ASP A 164 -6.41 2.90 -0.67
N GLU A 165 -7.33 3.83 -0.40
CA GLU A 165 -7.52 5.06 -1.19
C GLU A 165 -6.25 5.93 -1.19
N GLN A 166 -5.70 6.22 -0.01
CA GLN A 166 -4.47 7.00 0.11
C GLN A 166 -3.27 6.30 -0.54
N VAL A 167 -3.22 4.97 -0.51
CA VAL A 167 -2.18 4.22 -1.22
C VAL A 167 -2.33 4.38 -2.74
N TRP A 168 -3.56 4.35 -3.27
CA TRP A 168 -3.82 4.63 -4.68
C TRP A 168 -3.49 6.07 -5.07
N GLU A 169 -3.80 7.05 -4.22
CA GLU A 169 -3.40 8.45 -4.40
C GLU A 169 -1.87 8.56 -4.56
N VAL A 170 -1.10 7.90 -3.69
CA VAL A 170 0.37 7.85 -3.82
C VAL A 170 0.78 7.22 -5.15
N ALA A 171 0.12 6.14 -5.59
CA ALA A 171 0.40 5.52 -6.88
C ALA A 171 0.07 6.44 -8.07
N ALA A 172 -1.00 7.23 -7.97
CA ALA A 172 -1.37 8.25 -8.95
C ALA A 172 -0.32 9.36 -9.02
N PHE A 173 0.07 9.93 -7.88
CA PHE A 173 1.15 10.93 -7.80
C PHE A 173 2.44 10.44 -8.45
N LEU A 174 2.85 9.20 -8.20
CA LEU A 174 4.08 8.64 -8.76
C LEU A 174 4.04 8.44 -10.29
N GLN A 175 2.88 8.49 -10.93
CA GLN A 175 2.82 8.53 -12.40
C GLN A 175 3.38 9.85 -12.97
N ASP A 176 3.16 10.96 -12.26
CA ASP A 176 3.50 12.31 -12.73
C ASP A 176 4.70 12.94 -12.03
N ALA A 177 5.12 12.39 -10.87
CA ALA A 177 6.20 12.95 -10.05
C ALA A 177 7.51 13.24 -10.81
N SER A 178 7.81 12.46 -11.85
CA SER A 178 9.01 12.65 -12.70
C SER A 178 9.03 13.92 -13.53
N ARG A 179 7.87 14.58 -13.70
CA ARG A 179 7.71 15.81 -14.45
C ARG A 179 7.84 17.05 -13.56
N LEU A 180 7.80 16.87 -12.24
CA LEU A 180 7.77 17.97 -11.29
C LEU A 180 9.18 18.42 -10.93
N THR A 181 9.36 19.73 -10.87
CA THR A 181 10.45 20.37 -10.14
C THR A 181 10.19 20.31 -8.63
N GLU A 182 11.24 20.54 -7.83
CA GLU A 182 11.09 20.64 -6.38
C GLU A 182 10.09 21.74 -5.98
N GLY A 183 10.07 22.86 -6.72
CA GLY A 183 9.18 23.99 -6.46
C GLY A 183 7.71 23.70 -6.77
N GLU A 184 7.43 22.97 -7.85
CA GLU A 184 6.06 22.53 -8.18
C GLU A 184 5.55 21.51 -7.16
N TYR A 185 6.40 20.54 -6.78
CA TYR A 185 6.07 19.60 -5.72
C TYR A 185 5.76 20.29 -4.40
N ARG A 186 6.54 21.33 -4.03
CA ARG A 186 6.31 22.09 -2.80
C ARG A 186 4.94 22.76 -2.78
N GLN A 187 4.50 23.33 -3.91
CA GLN A 187 3.17 23.95 -4.05
C GLN A 187 2.02 22.92 -4.00
N MET A 188 2.29 21.64 -4.25
CA MET A 188 1.30 20.59 -4.09
C MET A 188 1.06 20.22 -2.62
N VAL A 189 2.12 20.27 -1.79
CA VAL A 189 2.11 19.75 -0.41
C VAL A 189 1.98 20.82 0.67
N GLU A 190 2.32 22.08 0.39
CA GLU A 190 2.14 23.17 1.32
C GLU A 190 0.67 23.62 1.38
N PRO A 191 0.09 23.80 2.57
CA PRO A 191 -1.22 24.42 2.70
C PRO A 191 -1.17 25.86 2.17
N PRO A 192 -2.27 26.39 1.62
CA PRO A 192 -2.33 27.77 1.19
C PRO A 192 -1.98 28.72 2.36
N PRO A 193 -1.33 29.86 2.09
CA PRO A 193 -1.01 30.81 3.15
C PRO A 193 -2.30 31.22 3.89
N PRO A 194 -2.22 31.45 5.22
CA PRO A 194 -3.38 31.90 5.97
C PRO A 194 -3.91 33.20 5.35
N PRO A 195 -5.24 33.43 5.39
CA PRO A 195 -5.81 34.71 4.99
C PRO A 195 -5.13 35.84 5.79
N PRO A 196 -5.01 37.05 5.22
CA PRO A 196 -4.42 38.17 5.94
C PRO A 196 -5.13 38.36 7.28
N GLU A 197 -4.35 38.47 8.37
CA GLU A 197 -4.89 38.80 9.68
C GLU A 197 -5.72 40.08 9.53
N VAL A 198 -7.02 39.98 9.80
CA VAL A 198 -7.87 41.17 9.93
C VAL A 198 -7.41 41.83 11.22
N GLU A 199 -6.61 42.89 11.10
CA GLU A 199 -6.21 43.68 12.26
C GLU A 199 -7.48 44.06 13.04
N PRO A 200 -7.53 43.84 14.37
CA PRO A 200 -8.69 44.23 15.15
C PRO A 200 -8.90 45.72 14.95
N VAL A 201 -10.09 46.08 14.46
CA VAL A 201 -10.53 47.48 14.41
C VAL A 201 -10.43 47.99 15.85
N PRO A 202 -9.67 49.07 16.12
CA PRO A 202 -9.59 49.61 17.47
C PRO A 202 -11.01 49.95 17.92
N GLU A 203 -11.43 49.29 18.99
CA GLU A 203 -12.67 49.59 19.70
C GLU A 203 -12.56 51.07 20.12
N SER A 204 -13.42 51.91 19.55
CA SER A 204 -13.44 53.33 19.88
C SER A 204 -13.81 53.46 21.35
N ASP A 205 -12.91 54.02 22.15
CA ASP A 205 -13.12 54.34 23.55
C ASP A 205 -14.49 55.03 23.73
N GLU A 206 -15.44 54.31 24.33
CA GLU A 206 -16.65 54.92 24.85
C GLU A 206 -16.21 55.87 25.98
N ALA A 207 -16.38 57.17 25.73
CA ALA A 207 -16.07 58.21 26.69
C ALA A 207 -16.84 57.95 27.99
N GLU A 208 -16.08 57.74 29.06
CA GLU A 208 -16.56 57.70 30.45
C GLU A 208 -17.23 59.04 30.78
N VAL A 209 -18.56 59.06 30.82
CA VAL A 209 -19.33 60.19 31.35
C VAL A 209 -19.33 60.07 32.86
N THR A 210 -18.53 60.90 33.52
CA THR A 210 -18.62 61.13 34.97
C THR A 210 -19.78 62.09 35.25
N GLU A 211 -20.84 61.60 35.90
CA GLU A 211 -21.90 62.44 36.48
C GLU A 211 -21.72 62.46 38.01
N ASP A 212 -21.24 63.58 38.54
CA ASP A 212 -21.32 63.96 39.95
C ASP A 212 -22.68 64.65 40.21
N GLY A 213 -23.36 64.31 41.32
CA GLY A 213 -24.34 65.21 41.95
C GLY A 213 -25.64 64.58 42.51
N ASP A 214 -25.57 64.16 43.78
CA ASP A 214 -26.49 64.40 44.91
C ASP A 214 -28.05 64.39 44.79
N GLU A 215 -28.63 63.60 45.73
CA GLU A 215 -29.81 63.84 46.59
C GLU A 215 -31.24 63.91 46.00
N ASP A 216 -32.07 62.90 46.33
CA ASP A 216 -33.26 62.97 47.21
C ASP A 216 -34.41 62.03 46.80
N GLY A 217 -34.94 61.29 47.79
CA GLY A 217 -36.40 61.10 47.91
C GLY A 217 -37.03 59.75 47.54
N ASP A 218 -37.57 59.10 48.57
CA ASP A 218 -38.81 58.28 48.61
C ASP A 218 -38.91 56.95 47.84
N ASP A 219 -38.89 55.85 48.61
CA ASP A 219 -39.67 54.62 48.41
C ASP A 219 -41.11 54.90 48.95
N PRO A 220 -42.21 54.34 48.40
CA PRO A 220 -42.51 52.96 48.78
C PRO A 220 -43.34 52.09 47.79
N GLU A 221 -43.19 50.79 47.96
CA GLU A 221 -44.21 49.71 47.93
C GLU A 221 -44.63 49.00 46.62
N ALA A 222 -44.48 47.66 46.70
CA ALA A 222 -45.48 46.61 46.42
C ALA A 222 -45.35 45.73 45.15
N ALA A 223 -44.84 44.51 45.41
CA ALA A 223 -45.44 43.20 45.13
C ALA A 223 -46.07 42.90 43.74
N ASN A 224 -45.65 41.81 43.10
CA ASN A 224 -46.26 40.48 43.32
C ASN A 224 -45.69 39.41 42.36
N ASP A 225 -45.50 38.21 42.91
CA ASP A 225 -45.16 36.95 42.24
C ASP A 225 -46.29 36.42 41.34
N ALA A 226 -45.94 35.67 40.27
CA ALA A 226 -46.55 34.37 39.90
C ALA A 226 -46.17 33.88 38.48
N GLN A 227 -45.47 32.74 38.40
CA GLN A 227 -45.78 31.64 37.45
C GLN A 227 -46.80 30.69 38.14
N PRO A 228 -47.39 29.61 37.56
CA PRO A 228 -47.17 28.84 36.30
C PRO A 228 -48.52 28.57 35.53
N THR A 229 -48.70 27.82 34.42
CA THR A 229 -48.56 26.36 34.14
C THR A 229 -48.94 26.02 32.67
N ASP A 230 -48.15 25.13 32.03
CA ASP A 230 -48.39 23.93 31.16
C ASP A 230 -49.83 23.48 30.70
N PRO A 231 -50.02 22.43 29.85
CA PRO A 231 -49.34 21.90 28.62
C PRO A 231 -50.31 21.61 27.42
N ASP A 232 -49.72 21.18 26.29
CA ASP A 232 -50.17 20.21 25.27
C ASP A 232 -51.60 20.22 24.70
N GLN A 233 -51.70 20.36 23.36
CA GLN A 233 -52.55 19.52 22.52
C GLN A 233 -51.86 19.21 21.18
N ASP A 234 -51.52 17.93 21.01
CA ASP A 234 -51.29 17.24 19.74
C ASP A 234 -52.59 17.20 18.93
N GLU A 235 -52.56 17.57 17.64
CA GLU A 235 -53.43 16.91 16.66
C GLU A 235 -52.84 16.98 15.24
N GLN A 236 -52.66 15.79 14.66
CA GLN A 236 -52.09 15.49 13.34
C GLN A 236 -53.14 15.66 12.20
N PRO A 237 -52.71 15.61 10.91
CA PRO A 237 -53.29 16.37 9.80
C PRO A 237 -54.33 15.58 8.99
N PRO A 238 -55.00 16.20 8.00
CA PRO A 238 -55.60 15.47 6.89
C PRO A 238 -54.72 15.47 5.63
N ALA A 239 -54.82 14.33 4.95
CA ALA A 239 -54.44 14.07 3.57
C ALA A 239 -55.26 14.89 2.58
N ASP A 240 -54.86 14.87 1.30
CA ASP A 240 -55.69 14.71 0.09
C ASP A 240 -54.75 14.87 -1.14
N GLU A 241 -54.54 13.79 -1.92
CA GLU A 241 -55.19 13.48 -3.21
C GLU A 241 -54.42 14.02 -4.44
N ASP A 242 -54.05 13.07 -5.32
CA ASP A 242 -54.26 13.10 -6.78
C ASP A 242 -53.43 14.08 -7.64
N THR A 243 -52.72 13.72 -8.72
CA THR A 243 -53.08 12.85 -9.86
C THR A 243 -51.88 12.68 -10.83
N ASP A 244 -51.84 11.52 -11.46
CA ASP A 244 -51.37 11.12 -12.81
C ASP A 244 -50.49 12.04 -13.70
N GLY A 245 -49.48 11.43 -14.34
CA GLY A 245 -48.72 11.97 -15.48
C GLY A 245 -47.36 11.33 -15.72
#